data_AF-A0A5R8PD70-F1
#
_entry.id   AF-A0A5R8PD70-F1
#
_cell.length_a   1.000
_cell.length_b   1.000
_cell.length_c   1.000
_cell.angle_alpha   90.00
_cell.angle_beta   90.00
_cell.angle_gamma   90.00
#
_symmetry.space_group_name_H-M   'P 1'
#
loop_
_entity.id
_entity.type
_entity.pdbx_description
1 polymer ?
#
loop_
_entity_poly.entity_id
_entity_poly.type
_entity_poly.pdbx_seq_one_letter_code
_entity_poly.pdbx_strand_id
1 'polypeptide(L)'
;MPDADAVPGERGRSRSQTVSLVIVALIAVLAGILIGRISDREQSSTPEPGSVDVGFAQDMSVHHAQAVEMSGLALTRSGAPEIRSLAYDVVTSQQSQIGTMQGWLRMWNRPAIDAETSMRWMPPTGEGHSMGSAPTEPAAARMPGMASPDELRTLRQASGTEFDALYLQLLLRHHEGGIPMAEYARGNAVTAIVREFADRVAQTQTAESQSLRQLLEARGRPPLPLDQPHR
;
A
#
# COMPACT_ATOMS: atom_id res chain seq x y z
N MET A 1 40.85 -75.42 -54.19
CA MET A 1 40.72 -75.06 -52.76
C MET A 1 40.39 -73.57 -52.68
N PRO A 2 39.52 -73.17 -51.73
CA PRO A 2 38.54 -72.11 -51.94
C PRO A 2 39.03 -70.71 -51.60
N ASP A 3 38.38 -69.75 -52.27
CA ASP A 3 38.44 -68.31 -52.00
C ASP A 3 37.52 -67.93 -50.83
N ALA A 4 37.83 -66.80 -50.21
CA ALA A 4 37.35 -66.34 -48.91
C ALA A 4 35.86 -65.92 -48.86
N ASP A 5 35.27 -66.10 -47.68
CA ASP A 5 34.24 -65.17 -47.17
C ASP A 5 34.60 -64.80 -45.71
N ALA A 6 35.14 -63.60 -45.53
CA ALA A 6 35.39 -62.99 -44.24
C ALA A 6 34.21 -62.07 -43.89
N VAL A 7 33.54 -62.36 -42.77
CA VAL A 7 32.52 -61.49 -42.17
C VAL A 7 33.22 -60.28 -41.51
N PRO A 8 32.72 -59.04 -41.64
CA PRO A 8 33.33 -57.88 -40.97
C PRO A 8 33.04 -57.92 -39.46
N GLY A 9 34.09 -57.88 -38.65
CA GLY A 9 33.98 -57.75 -37.20
C GLY A 9 33.47 -56.36 -36.79
N GLU A 10 32.40 -56.34 -36.00
CA GLU A 10 31.90 -55.14 -35.34
C GLU A 10 32.97 -54.56 -34.39
N ARG A 11 33.28 -53.27 -34.55
CA ARG A 11 34.24 -52.55 -33.70
C ARG A 11 33.61 -52.29 -32.33
N GLY A 12 33.92 -53.15 -31.35
CA GLY A 12 33.57 -52.96 -29.95
C GLY A 12 34.22 -51.70 -29.36
N ARG A 13 33.39 -50.74 -28.92
CA ARG A 13 33.82 -49.50 -28.25
C ARG A 13 34.54 -49.84 -26.94
N SER A 14 35.76 -49.34 -26.74
CA SER A 14 36.58 -49.74 -25.58
C SER A 14 36.01 -49.21 -24.26
N ARG A 15 36.08 -50.02 -23.20
CA ARG A 15 35.59 -49.71 -21.85
C ARG A 15 36.01 -48.32 -21.33
N SER A 16 37.20 -47.85 -21.70
CA SER A 16 37.71 -46.53 -21.35
C SER A 16 36.92 -45.39 -22.01
N GLN A 17 36.47 -45.56 -23.26
CA GLN A 17 35.64 -44.56 -23.94
C GLN A 17 34.26 -44.45 -23.31
N THR A 18 33.69 -45.57 -22.86
CA THR A 18 32.40 -45.58 -22.14
C THR A 18 32.51 -44.89 -20.77
N VAL A 19 33.59 -45.15 -20.01
CA VAL A 19 33.82 -44.50 -18.70
C VAL A 19 34.02 -42.99 -18.85
N SER A 20 34.81 -42.53 -19.83
CA SER A 20 35.00 -41.10 -20.08
C SER A 20 33.70 -40.40 -20.49
N LEU A 21 32.86 -41.04 -21.31
CA LEU A 21 31.56 -40.48 -21.71
C LEU A 21 30.59 -40.36 -20.53
N VAL A 22 30.58 -41.32 -19.60
CA VAL A 22 29.75 -41.27 -18.39
C VAL A 22 30.19 -40.14 -17.46
N ILE A 23 31.50 -39.93 -17.27
CA ILE A 23 32.03 -38.85 -16.42
C ILE A 23 31.68 -37.47 -17.01
N VAL A 24 31.85 -37.28 -18.33
CA VAL A 24 31.48 -36.02 -18.99
C VAL A 24 29.97 -35.76 -18.89
N ALA A 25 29.14 -36.79 -19.07
CA ALA A 25 27.70 -36.67 -18.90
C ALA A 25 27.31 -36.29 -17.46
N LEU A 26 27.95 -36.88 -16.44
CA LEU A 26 27.70 -36.55 -15.04
C LEU A 26 28.11 -35.11 -14.70
N ILE A 27 29.25 -34.64 -15.21
CA ILE A 27 29.69 -33.24 -15.01
C ILE A 27 28.73 -32.27 -15.71
N ALA A 28 28.26 -32.58 -16.92
CA ALA A 28 27.30 -31.75 -17.63
C ALA A 28 25.95 -31.66 -16.91
N VAL A 29 25.48 -32.78 -16.32
CA VAL A 29 24.25 -32.80 -15.50
C VAL A 29 24.44 -31.96 -14.22
N LEU A 30 25.55 -32.11 -13.52
CA LEU A 30 25.88 -31.31 -12.33
C LEU A 30 25.99 -29.81 -12.66
N ALA A 31 26.64 -29.46 -13.77
CA ALA A 31 26.73 -28.09 -14.24
C ALA A 31 25.35 -27.53 -14.63
N GLY A 32 24.51 -28.33 -15.31
CA GLY A 32 23.13 -27.94 -15.65
C GLY A 32 22.25 -27.69 -14.42
N ILE A 33 22.38 -28.53 -13.39
CA ILE A 33 21.68 -28.33 -12.10
C ILE A 33 22.17 -27.05 -11.40
N LEU A 34 23.48 -26.79 -11.41
CA LEU A 34 24.05 -25.61 -10.78
C LEU A 34 23.67 -24.31 -11.52
N ILE A 35 23.69 -24.33 -12.86
CA ILE A 35 23.29 -23.20 -13.72
C ILE A 35 21.78 -22.94 -13.56
N GLY A 36 20.94 -23.99 -13.59
CA GLY A 36 19.50 -23.85 -13.39
C GLY A 36 19.14 -23.22 -12.04
N ARG A 37 19.85 -23.61 -10.96
CA ARG A 37 19.67 -23.03 -9.62
C ARG A 37 20.09 -21.56 -9.51
N ILE A 38 21.03 -21.11 -10.34
CA ILE A 38 21.46 -19.70 -10.39
C ILE A 38 20.48 -18.87 -11.21
N SER A 39 20.01 -19.39 -12.35
CA SER A 39 19.03 -18.72 -13.21
C SER A 39 17.65 -18.58 -12.56
N ASP A 40 17.17 -19.58 -11.81
CA ASP A 40 15.91 -19.48 -11.04
C ASP A 40 15.97 -18.38 -9.98
N ARG A 41 17.17 -18.11 -9.44
CA ARG A 41 17.40 -17.08 -8.41
C ARG A 41 17.39 -15.66 -8.97
N GLU A 42 17.71 -15.48 -10.24
CA GLU A 42 17.65 -14.17 -10.92
C GLU A 42 16.24 -13.84 -11.44
N GLN A 43 15.39 -14.84 -11.67
CA GLN A 43 14.02 -14.63 -12.17
C GLN A 43 12.97 -14.45 -11.07
N SER A 44 13.27 -14.82 -9.82
CA SER A 44 12.31 -14.80 -8.70
C SER A 44 12.42 -13.57 -7.78
N SER A 45 13.02 -12.46 -8.22
CA SER A 45 13.01 -11.24 -7.41
C SER A 45 11.63 -10.58 -7.47
N THR A 46 10.87 -10.62 -6.37
CA THR A 46 9.76 -9.66 -6.18
C THR A 46 10.31 -8.26 -6.47
N PRO A 47 9.63 -7.44 -7.30
CA PRO A 47 10.11 -6.09 -7.58
C PRO A 47 10.38 -5.37 -6.26
N GLU A 48 11.60 -4.85 -6.10
CA GLU A 48 11.94 -4.01 -4.95
C GLU A 48 10.94 -2.84 -4.89
N PRO A 49 10.41 -2.50 -3.71
CA PRO A 49 9.47 -1.39 -3.59
C PRO A 49 10.16 -0.07 -3.95
N GLY A 50 9.44 0.79 -4.67
CA GLY A 50 9.87 2.17 -4.89
C GLY A 50 9.59 3.06 -3.68
N SER A 51 10.01 4.33 -3.77
CA SER A 51 9.68 5.34 -2.76
C SER A 51 8.18 5.55 -2.58
N VAL A 52 7.40 5.46 -3.66
CA VAL A 52 5.94 5.56 -3.63
C VAL A 52 5.32 4.37 -2.89
N ASP A 53 5.80 3.15 -3.12
CA ASP A 53 5.29 1.96 -2.43
C ASP A 53 5.48 2.05 -0.92
N VAL A 54 6.68 2.45 -0.49
CA VAL A 54 7.04 2.59 0.93
C VAL A 54 6.34 3.77 1.56
N GLY A 55 6.43 4.95 0.93
CA GLY A 55 5.87 6.19 1.46
C GLY A 55 4.35 6.15 1.56
N PHE A 56 3.65 5.63 0.54
CA PHE A 56 2.20 5.42 0.60
C PHE A 56 1.83 4.48 1.74
N ALA A 57 2.52 3.34 1.90
CA ALA A 57 2.21 2.39 2.96
C ALA A 57 2.43 2.97 4.36
N GLN A 58 3.46 3.78 4.55
CA GLN A 58 3.74 4.46 5.83
C GLN A 58 2.68 5.52 6.12
N ASP A 59 2.49 6.45 5.19
CA ASP A 59 1.63 7.61 5.40
C ASP A 59 0.16 7.21 5.45
N MET A 60 -0.31 6.37 4.52
CA MET A 60 -1.70 5.91 4.53
C MET A 60 -2.01 5.04 5.76
N SER A 61 -1.03 4.33 6.34
CA SER A 61 -1.23 3.64 7.62
C SER A 61 -1.50 4.63 8.77
N VAL A 62 -0.75 5.73 8.84
CA VAL A 62 -0.96 6.77 9.86
C VAL A 62 -2.28 7.52 9.60
N HIS A 63 -2.58 7.80 8.33
CA HIS A 63 -3.83 8.45 7.91
C HIS A 63 -5.02 7.59 8.34
N HIS A 64 -5.03 6.30 8.01
CA HIS A 64 -6.09 5.37 8.38
C HIS A 64 -6.25 5.17 9.89
N ALA A 65 -5.14 5.18 10.65
CA ALA A 65 -5.21 5.05 12.10
C ALA A 65 -6.07 6.15 12.75
N GLN A 66 -6.08 7.37 12.18
CA GLN A 66 -6.92 8.45 12.69
C GLN A 66 -8.42 8.22 12.40
N ALA A 67 -8.78 7.71 11.22
CA ALA A 67 -10.18 7.35 10.93
C ALA A 67 -10.67 6.22 11.83
N VAL A 68 -9.82 5.23 12.13
CA VAL A 68 -10.12 4.16 13.10
C VAL A 68 -10.34 4.74 14.50
N GLU A 69 -9.51 5.70 14.95
CA GLU A 69 -9.69 6.39 16.23
C GLU A 69 -11.04 7.12 16.31
N MET A 70 -11.35 7.95 15.30
CA MET A 70 -12.61 8.71 15.25
C MET A 70 -13.83 7.78 15.22
N SER A 71 -13.76 6.71 14.43
CA SER A 71 -14.85 5.75 14.27
C SER A 71 -15.04 4.88 15.53
N GLY A 72 -13.96 4.59 16.26
CA GLY A 72 -14.05 3.94 17.57
C GLY A 72 -14.85 4.76 18.60
N LEU A 73 -14.73 6.10 18.56
CA LEU A 73 -15.57 6.98 19.36
C LEU A 73 -17.04 6.89 18.90
N ALA A 74 -17.31 6.88 17.59
CA ALA A 74 -18.67 6.83 17.06
C ALA A 74 -19.41 5.53 17.44
N LEU A 75 -18.71 4.40 17.47
CA LEU A 75 -19.26 3.12 17.95
C LEU A 75 -19.76 3.14 19.40
N THR A 76 -19.24 4.04 20.24
CA THR A 76 -19.61 4.10 21.66
C THR A 76 -20.47 5.31 22.02
N ARG A 77 -20.42 6.37 21.21
CA ARG A 77 -21.05 7.66 21.52
C ARG A 77 -22.26 8.00 20.66
N SER A 78 -22.33 7.49 19.44
CA SER A 78 -23.47 7.78 18.57
C SER A 78 -24.68 6.96 18.99
N GLY A 79 -25.84 7.63 19.07
CA GLY A 79 -27.14 6.99 19.23
C GLY A 79 -27.80 6.61 17.90
N ALA A 80 -27.28 7.09 16.77
CA ALA A 80 -27.85 6.87 15.45
C ALA A 80 -27.36 5.52 14.87
N PRO A 81 -28.25 4.55 14.58
CA PRO A 81 -27.86 3.23 14.05
C PRO A 81 -27.05 3.30 12.76
N GLU A 82 -27.39 4.23 11.87
CA GLU A 82 -26.70 4.43 10.59
C GLU A 82 -25.26 4.93 10.76
N ILE A 83 -24.99 5.79 11.75
CA ILE A 83 -23.64 6.27 12.05
C ILE A 83 -22.81 5.16 12.69
N ARG A 84 -23.42 4.35 13.58
CA ARG A 84 -22.76 3.19 14.18
C ARG A 84 -22.38 2.14 13.14
N SER A 85 -23.27 1.88 12.16
CA SER A 85 -22.98 0.95 11.06
C SER A 85 -21.82 1.45 10.22
N LEU A 86 -21.87 2.72 9.79
CA LEU A 86 -20.77 3.35 9.05
C LEU A 86 -19.44 3.28 9.83
N ALA A 87 -19.46 3.60 11.12
CA ALA A 87 -18.27 3.54 11.96
C ALA A 87 -17.71 2.13 12.08
N TYR A 88 -18.56 1.10 12.15
CA TYR A 88 -18.12 -0.29 12.15
C TYR A 88 -17.43 -0.66 10.84
N ASP A 89 -18.01 -0.28 9.71
CA ASP A 89 -17.46 -0.54 8.38
C ASP A 89 -16.10 0.14 8.22
N VAL A 90 -15.96 1.41 8.63
CA VAL A 90 -14.69 2.16 8.59
C VAL A 90 -13.64 1.52 9.50
N VAL A 91 -13.99 1.17 10.74
CA VAL A 91 -13.04 0.52 11.66
C VAL A 91 -12.52 -0.78 11.06
N THR A 92 -13.41 -1.64 10.56
CA THR A 92 -13.03 -2.96 10.06
C THR A 92 -12.24 -2.88 8.75
N SER A 93 -12.66 -2.04 7.81
CA SER A 93 -11.98 -1.88 6.52
C SER A 93 -10.59 -1.25 6.69
N GLN A 94 -10.50 -0.13 7.42
CA GLN A 94 -9.24 0.59 7.56
C GLN A 94 -8.23 -0.12 8.47
N GLN A 95 -8.67 -0.86 9.50
CA GLN A 95 -7.75 -1.71 10.28
C GLN A 95 -7.14 -2.83 9.43
N SER A 96 -7.94 -3.47 8.57
CA SER A 96 -7.46 -4.50 7.64
C SER A 96 -6.43 -3.94 6.64
N GLN A 97 -6.71 -2.73 6.13
CA GLN A 97 -5.81 -2.00 5.22
C GLN A 97 -4.50 -1.61 5.91
N ILE A 98 -4.53 -1.12 7.16
CA ILE A 98 -3.33 -0.88 7.98
C ILE A 98 -2.51 -2.17 8.12
N GLY A 99 -3.15 -3.29 8.46
CA GLY A 99 -2.46 -4.57 8.62
C GLY A 99 -1.76 -5.03 7.35
N THR A 100 -2.38 -4.79 6.19
CA THR A 100 -1.80 -5.07 4.87
C THR A 100 -0.56 -4.23 4.60
N MET A 101 -0.66 -2.91 4.75
CA MET A 101 0.44 -1.97 4.51
C MET A 101 1.62 -2.20 5.46
N GLN A 102 1.36 -2.42 6.75
CA GLN A 102 2.40 -2.78 7.73
C GLN A 102 3.03 -4.14 7.44
N GLY A 103 2.26 -5.08 6.88
CA GLY A 103 2.78 -6.37 6.41
C GLY A 103 3.81 -6.21 5.29
N TRP A 104 3.53 -5.35 4.31
CA TRP A 104 4.48 -5.04 3.24
C TRP A 104 5.73 -4.34 3.76
N LEU A 105 5.57 -3.32 4.62
CA LEU A 105 6.72 -2.62 5.21
C LEU A 105 7.66 -3.59 5.96
N ARG A 106 7.11 -4.55 6.70
CA ARG A 106 7.90 -5.63 7.33
C ARG A 106 8.60 -6.51 6.29
N MET A 107 7.91 -6.92 5.24
CA MET A 107 8.47 -7.77 4.18
C MET A 107 9.62 -7.07 3.44
N TRP A 108 9.50 -5.77 3.24
CA TRP A 108 10.51 -4.92 2.59
C TRP A 108 11.60 -4.42 3.54
N ASN A 109 11.58 -4.86 4.81
CA ASN A 109 12.50 -4.40 5.85
C ASN A 109 12.55 -2.86 5.97
N ARG A 110 11.38 -2.21 5.94
CA ARG A 110 11.18 -0.77 6.11
C ARG A 110 10.50 -0.47 7.44
N PRO A 111 10.77 0.70 8.06
CA PRO A 111 10.08 1.10 9.27
C PRO A 111 8.58 1.31 9.00
N ALA A 112 7.75 0.99 9.99
CA ALA A 112 6.30 1.13 9.88
C ALA A 112 5.82 2.58 9.75
N ILE A 113 6.62 3.53 10.27
CA ILE A 113 6.35 4.97 10.26
C ILE A 113 7.68 5.66 9.94
N ASP A 114 7.64 6.67 9.08
CA ASP A 114 8.75 7.60 8.85
C ASP A 114 8.21 9.04 8.88
N ALA A 115 8.24 9.65 10.07
CA ALA A 115 7.72 10.99 10.27
C ALA A 115 8.59 12.09 9.63
N GLU A 116 9.87 11.83 9.39
CA GLU A 116 10.81 12.82 8.84
C GLU A 116 10.62 12.99 7.33
N THR A 117 10.21 11.92 6.64
CA THR A 117 10.00 11.92 5.19
C THR A 117 8.54 11.82 4.76
N SER A 118 7.60 11.97 5.71
CA SER A 118 6.16 12.04 5.47
C SER A 118 5.85 12.91 4.24
N MET A 119 5.04 12.35 3.34
CA MET A 119 4.53 12.92 2.10
C MET A 119 5.58 13.27 1.02
N ARG A 120 6.88 13.00 1.24
CA ARG A 120 7.93 13.30 0.24
C ARG A 120 7.89 12.40 -1.00
N TRP A 121 7.12 11.32 -0.96
CA TRP A 121 6.95 10.37 -2.05
C TRP A 121 5.98 10.85 -3.15
N MET A 122 5.23 11.93 -2.91
CA MET A 122 4.33 12.54 -3.88
C MET A 122 4.60 14.06 -4.00
N PRO A 123 4.32 14.68 -5.16
CA PRO A 123 4.41 16.13 -5.29
C PRO A 123 3.40 16.80 -4.34
N PRO A 124 3.70 18.02 -3.86
CA PRO A 124 2.75 18.77 -3.06
C PRO A 124 1.44 18.95 -3.83
N THR A 125 0.33 18.56 -3.21
CA THR A 125 -1.02 18.76 -3.76
C THR A 125 -1.41 20.22 -3.52
N GLY A 126 -1.31 21.06 -4.56
CA GLY A 126 -1.79 22.44 -4.51
C GLY A 126 -1.48 23.24 -5.79
N GLU A 127 -2.52 23.61 -6.54
CA GLU A 127 -2.48 24.60 -7.63
C GLU A 127 -2.37 26.05 -7.10
N GLY A 128 -1.48 26.27 -6.14
CA GLY A 128 -1.26 27.58 -5.53
C GLY A 128 0.16 28.07 -5.81
N HIS A 129 0.35 28.78 -6.92
CA HIS A 129 1.52 29.65 -7.10
C HIS A 129 1.50 30.78 -6.05
N SER A 130 1.97 30.50 -4.83
CA SER A 130 2.44 31.54 -3.91
C SER A 130 3.96 31.58 -3.94
N MET A 131 4.47 32.39 -4.88
CA MET A 131 5.82 32.91 -4.85
C MET A 131 5.94 33.83 -3.63
N GLY A 132 6.42 33.29 -2.50
CA GLY A 132 6.68 34.14 -1.34
C GLY A 132 6.73 33.42 -0.01
N SER A 133 7.76 32.61 0.22
CA SER A 133 8.50 32.50 1.48
C SER A 133 9.59 31.44 1.33
N ALA A 134 10.78 31.72 1.87
CA ALA A 134 11.93 30.82 1.86
C ALA A 134 11.59 29.45 2.47
N PRO A 135 12.28 28.36 2.07
CA PRO A 135 12.12 27.07 2.71
C PRO A 135 12.69 27.17 4.12
N THR A 136 11.82 27.45 5.09
CA THR A 136 12.08 27.05 6.47
C THR A 136 11.96 25.53 6.45
N GLU A 137 12.93 24.83 7.07
CA GLU A 137 13.00 23.37 7.30
C GLU A 137 11.71 22.60 7.00
N PRO A 138 11.73 21.46 6.27
CA PRO A 138 10.52 20.76 5.92
C PRO A 138 9.83 20.29 7.20
N ALA A 139 8.91 21.10 7.73
CA ALA A 139 7.91 20.63 8.66
C ALA A 139 7.23 19.52 7.90
N ALA A 140 7.36 18.28 8.39
CA ALA A 140 6.74 17.09 7.84
C ALA A 140 5.37 17.48 7.27
N ALA A 141 5.23 17.44 5.95
CA ALA A 141 4.04 18.00 5.32
C ALA A 141 2.85 17.22 5.85
N ARG A 142 1.94 17.92 6.53
CA ARG A 142 0.78 17.29 7.15
C ARG A 142 -0.03 16.60 6.06
N MET A 143 -0.34 15.32 6.25
CA MET A 143 -1.14 14.57 5.28
C MET A 143 -2.50 15.25 5.08
N PRO A 144 -2.99 15.38 3.83
CA PRO A 144 -4.24 16.04 3.53
C PRO A 144 -5.43 15.46 4.29
N GLY A 145 -6.35 16.33 4.71
CA GLY A 145 -7.63 15.94 5.34
C GLY A 145 -7.56 15.51 6.80
N MET A 146 -6.37 15.30 7.37
CA MET A 146 -6.20 14.90 8.77
C MET A 146 -6.86 15.90 9.73
N ALA A 147 -7.60 15.38 10.71
CA ALA A 147 -8.07 16.15 11.86
C ALA A 147 -6.89 16.62 12.72
N SER A 148 -6.95 17.86 13.16
CA SER A 148 -5.98 18.42 14.09
C SER A 148 -6.15 17.82 15.50
N PRO A 149 -5.12 17.93 16.36
CA PRO A 149 -5.25 17.53 17.77
C PRO A 149 -6.43 18.21 18.49
N ASP A 150 -6.74 19.46 18.15
CA ASP A 150 -7.84 20.22 18.76
C ASP A 150 -9.21 19.81 18.22
N GLU A 151 -9.30 19.46 16.94
CA GLU A 151 -10.52 18.86 16.38
C GLU A 151 -10.80 17.49 16.99
N LEU A 152 -9.77 16.65 17.15
CA LEU A 152 -9.91 15.36 17.85
C LEU A 152 -10.30 15.56 19.33
N ARG A 153 -9.77 16.58 20.00
CA ARG A 153 -10.16 16.93 21.38
C ARG A 153 -11.63 17.36 21.43
N THR A 154 -12.05 18.19 20.48
CA THR A 154 -13.44 18.64 20.35
C THR A 154 -14.36 17.46 20.10
N LEU A 155 -14.00 16.54 19.20
CA LEU A 155 -14.75 15.29 18.95
C LEU A 155 -14.88 14.44 20.21
N ARG A 156 -13.79 14.29 20.99
CA ARG A 156 -13.80 13.56 22.27
C ARG A 156 -14.61 14.26 23.37
N GLN A 157 -14.98 15.53 23.21
CA GLN A 157 -15.81 16.26 24.17
C GLN A 157 -17.26 16.41 23.71
N ALA A 158 -17.52 16.30 22.41
CA ALA A 158 -18.85 16.36 21.84
C ALA A 158 -19.71 15.14 22.24
N SER A 159 -21.02 15.35 22.25
CA SER A 159 -22.05 14.33 22.49
C SER A 159 -23.27 14.59 21.60
N GLY A 160 -24.15 13.59 21.48
CA GLY A 160 -25.44 13.75 20.79
C GLY A 160 -25.27 14.13 19.31
N THR A 161 -26.18 14.96 18.82
CA THR A 161 -26.22 15.36 17.40
C THR A 161 -25.02 16.20 16.96
N GLU A 162 -24.39 16.92 17.89
CA GLU A 162 -23.16 17.67 17.66
C GLU A 162 -21.98 16.72 17.45
N PHE A 163 -21.89 15.64 18.22
CA PHE A 163 -20.89 14.61 18.02
C PHE A 163 -21.05 13.94 16.65
N ASP A 164 -22.27 13.52 16.33
CA ASP A 164 -22.59 12.86 15.06
C ASP A 164 -22.20 13.75 13.87
N ALA A 165 -22.56 15.04 13.91
CA ALA A 165 -22.20 16.00 12.88
C ALA A 165 -20.69 16.16 12.73
N LEU A 166 -19.98 16.35 13.84
CA LEU A 166 -18.53 16.56 13.82
C LEU A 166 -17.78 15.32 13.35
N TYR A 167 -18.21 14.12 13.75
CA TYR A 167 -17.64 12.86 13.26
C TYR A 167 -17.77 12.75 11.74
N LEU A 168 -18.98 12.94 11.20
CA LEU A 168 -19.23 12.85 9.75
C LEU A 168 -18.45 13.92 8.97
N GLN A 169 -18.36 15.13 9.51
CA GLN A 169 -17.59 16.24 8.92
C GLN A 169 -16.09 15.94 8.85
N LEU A 170 -15.50 15.46 9.96
CA LEU A 170 -14.08 15.13 10.02
C LEU A 170 -13.76 13.92 9.16
N LEU A 171 -14.59 12.88 9.18
CA LEU A 171 -14.39 11.68 8.37
C LEU A 171 -14.52 11.98 6.88
N LEU A 172 -15.47 12.84 6.46
CA LEU A 172 -15.58 13.26 5.06
C LEU A 172 -14.32 13.97 4.59
N ARG A 173 -13.85 14.96 5.36
CA ARG A 173 -12.63 15.71 5.01
C ARG A 173 -11.40 14.79 5.00
N HIS A 174 -11.33 13.86 5.94
CA HIS A 174 -10.28 12.86 6.01
C HIS A 174 -10.24 12.01 4.75
N HIS A 175 -11.39 11.47 4.32
CA HIS A 175 -11.51 10.68 3.09
C HIS A 175 -11.13 11.46 1.84
N GLU A 176 -11.64 12.68 1.72
CA GLU A 176 -11.34 13.57 0.59
C GLU A 176 -9.85 13.93 0.52
N GLY A 177 -9.14 13.96 1.65
CA GLY A 177 -7.68 14.10 1.69
C GLY A 177 -6.92 12.80 1.35
N GLY A 178 -7.48 11.64 1.68
CA GLY A 178 -6.88 10.34 1.38
C GLY A 178 -7.00 9.91 -0.09
N ILE A 179 -8.04 10.35 -0.80
CA ILE A 179 -8.27 10.00 -2.21
C ILE A 179 -7.09 10.41 -3.12
N PRO A 180 -6.60 11.66 -3.13
CA PRO A 180 -5.45 12.05 -3.95
C PRO A 180 -4.17 11.26 -3.64
N MET A 181 -3.95 10.90 -2.37
CA MET A 181 -2.80 10.06 -1.98
C MET A 181 -2.91 8.68 -2.63
N ALA A 182 -4.09 8.07 -2.56
CA ALA A 182 -4.36 6.76 -3.15
C ALA A 182 -4.31 6.80 -4.69
N GLU A 183 -4.85 7.83 -5.33
CA GLU A 183 -4.76 8.03 -6.79
C GLU A 183 -3.31 8.20 -7.26
N TYR A 184 -2.50 8.96 -6.53
CA TYR A 184 -1.09 9.12 -6.85
C TYR A 184 -0.35 7.79 -6.73
N ALA A 185 -0.54 7.03 -5.65
CA ALA A 185 0.06 5.71 -5.48
C ALA A 185 -0.39 4.72 -6.57
N ARG A 186 -1.67 4.73 -6.94
CA ARG A 186 -2.21 3.93 -8.06
C ARG A 186 -1.45 4.21 -9.36
N GLY A 187 -1.14 5.47 -9.65
CA GLY A 187 -0.45 5.87 -10.87
C GLY A 187 1.07 5.67 -10.86
N ASN A 188 1.70 5.71 -9.69
CA ASN A 188 3.15 5.90 -9.57
C ASN A 188 3.89 4.82 -8.75
N ALA A 189 3.18 3.92 -8.05
CA ALA A 189 3.84 2.84 -7.32
C ALA A 189 4.52 1.84 -8.28
N VAL A 190 5.65 1.29 -7.86
CA VAL A 190 6.43 0.32 -8.65
C VAL A 190 5.75 -1.05 -8.63
N THR A 191 5.25 -1.47 -7.47
CA THR A 191 4.65 -2.79 -7.30
C THR A 191 3.18 -2.79 -7.73
N ALA A 192 2.76 -3.82 -8.47
CA ALA A 192 1.37 -3.96 -8.91
C ALA A 192 0.40 -4.08 -7.73
N ILE A 193 0.82 -4.77 -6.66
CA ILE A 193 0.01 -4.97 -5.46
C ILE A 193 -0.34 -3.65 -4.77
N VAL A 194 0.60 -2.69 -4.71
CA VAL A 194 0.33 -1.36 -4.15
C VAL A 194 -0.60 -0.57 -5.07
N ARG A 195 -0.38 -0.61 -6.40
CA ARG A 195 -1.26 0.11 -7.33
C ARG A 195 -2.72 -0.35 -7.25
N GLU A 196 -2.93 -1.67 -7.23
CA GLU A 196 -4.26 -2.26 -7.13
C GLU A 196 -4.92 -2.00 -5.77
N PHE A 197 -4.13 -2.02 -4.69
CA PHE A 197 -4.64 -1.69 -3.37
C PHE A 197 -5.03 -0.21 -3.28
N ALA A 198 -4.18 0.68 -3.78
CA ALA A 198 -4.44 2.12 -3.78
C ALA A 198 -5.69 2.46 -4.62
N ASP A 199 -5.89 1.78 -5.76
CA ASP A 199 -7.14 1.90 -6.55
C ASP A 199 -8.38 1.50 -5.73
N ARG A 200 -8.34 0.37 -5.00
CA ARG A 200 -9.45 -0.03 -4.12
C ARG A 200 -9.70 0.95 -2.98
N VAL A 201 -8.63 1.49 -2.39
CA VAL A 201 -8.71 2.52 -1.34
C VAL A 201 -9.39 3.78 -1.89
N ALA A 202 -8.99 4.28 -3.06
CA ALA A 202 -9.59 5.45 -3.70
C ALA A 202 -11.08 5.23 -4.02
N GLN A 203 -11.43 4.07 -4.58
CA GLN A 203 -12.83 3.73 -4.89
C GLN A 203 -13.70 3.66 -3.63
N THR A 204 -13.21 2.99 -2.58
CA THR A 204 -13.92 2.85 -1.30
C THR A 204 -14.14 4.20 -0.65
N GLN A 205 -13.08 5.01 -0.52
CA GLN A 205 -13.18 6.34 0.09
C GLN A 205 -14.07 7.29 -0.73
N THR A 206 -14.11 7.16 -2.06
CA THR A 206 -15.02 7.93 -2.92
C THR A 206 -16.47 7.58 -2.65
N ALA A 207 -16.81 6.29 -2.58
CA ALA A 207 -18.17 5.84 -2.29
C ALA A 207 -18.60 6.25 -0.87
N GLU A 208 -17.73 6.05 0.13
CA GLU A 208 -17.99 6.45 1.51
C GLU A 208 -18.15 7.98 1.64
N SER A 209 -17.36 8.78 0.92
CA SER A 209 -17.52 10.24 0.85
C SER A 209 -18.91 10.67 0.35
N GLN A 210 -19.47 9.95 -0.63
CA GLN A 210 -20.82 10.22 -1.11
C GLN A 210 -21.89 9.91 -0.04
N SER A 211 -21.76 8.79 0.65
CA SER A 211 -22.66 8.43 1.77
C SER A 211 -22.55 9.44 2.93
N LEU A 212 -21.34 9.87 3.27
CA LEU A 212 -21.09 10.88 4.29
C LEU A 212 -21.75 12.22 3.96
N ARG A 213 -21.65 12.66 2.69
CA ARG A 213 -22.34 13.88 2.21
C ARG A 213 -23.85 13.78 2.37
N GLN A 214 -24.45 12.64 2.00
CA GLN A 214 -25.89 12.42 2.17
C GLN A 214 -26.31 12.43 3.65
N LEU A 215 -25.52 11.81 4.54
CA LEU A 215 -25.79 11.80 5.98
C LEU A 215 -25.70 13.19 6.60
N LEU A 216 -24.76 14.02 6.13
CA LEU A 216 -24.61 15.42 6.53
C LEU A 216 -25.76 16.29 6.03
N GLU A 217 -26.15 16.14 4.76
CA GLU A 217 -27.27 16.85 4.16
C GLU A 217 -28.59 16.54 4.88
N ALA A 218 -28.87 15.26 5.15
CA ALA A 218 -30.04 14.83 5.91
C ALA A 218 -30.10 15.42 7.33
N ARG A 219 -28.96 15.87 7.87
CA ARG A 219 -28.83 16.51 9.19
C ARG A 219 -28.74 18.04 9.11
N GLY A 220 -28.83 18.63 7.91
CA GLY A 220 -28.66 20.07 7.72
C GLY A 220 -27.27 20.59 8.12
N ARG A 221 -26.24 19.74 8.01
CA ARG A 221 -24.86 20.07 8.38
C ARG A 221 -24.00 20.20 7.11
N PRO A 222 -23.24 21.29 6.93
CA PRO A 222 -22.34 21.41 5.79
C PRO A 222 -21.04 20.61 6.00
N PRO A 223 -20.35 20.18 4.93
CA PRO A 223 -18.98 19.68 5.00
C PRO A 223 -17.99 20.71 5.57
N LEU A 224 -16.87 20.23 6.13
CA LEU A 224 -15.72 21.10 6.43
C LEU A 224 -14.89 21.33 5.16
N PRO A 225 -14.26 22.51 4.99
CA PRO A 225 -13.28 22.73 3.92
C PRO A 225 -12.08 21.78 4.06
N LEU A 226 -11.51 21.36 2.92
CA LEU A 226 -10.29 20.54 2.88
C LEU A 226 -9.08 21.28 3.47
N ASP A 227 -8.96 22.56 3.13
CA ASP A 227 -7.85 23.42 3.56
C ASP A 227 -8.36 24.44 4.58
N GLN A 228 -8.35 24.10 5.87
CA GLN A 228 -8.44 25.12 6.91
C GLN A 228 -7.07 25.36 7.55
N PRO A 229 -6.62 26.63 7.64
CA PRO A 229 -5.55 26.96 8.58
C PRO A 229 -6.10 26.74 9.99
N HIS A 230 -5.66 25.69 10.67
CA HIS A 230 -6.00 25.44 12.06
C HIS A 230 -5.44 26.61 12.89
N ARG A 231 -6.33 27.40 13.50
CA ARG A 231 -5.97 28.40 14.50
C ARG A 231 -5.82 27.78 15.87
#